data_AF-A0A949Z0Y0-F1
#
_entry.id   AF-A0A949Z0Y0-F1
#
_cell.length_a   1.000
_cell.length_b   1.000
_cell.length_c   1.000
_cell.angle_alpha   90.00
_cell.angle_beta   90.00
_cell.angle_gamma   90.00
#
_symmetry.space_group_name_H-M   'P 1'
#
loop_
_entity.id
_entity.type
_entity.pdbx_description
1 polymer ?
#
loop_
_entity_poly.entity_id
_entity_poly.type
_entity_poly.pdbx_seq_one_letter_code
_entity_poly.pdbx_strand_id
1 'polypeptide(L)'
;MSSGPTAFAAAPGAAYSESMLGRAVLFAGGLGAWTLLEYVIHGPLSHRFRTFVRPLHDVHHRDPHAVFTARAWLPLLAITLALIMFSGFHPATFFFLGVVGGFVGYEAVHYRIHFVHPRNQLETRLRIRHLAHHTCRPNAIFGVTSPLWDRVFGTEPAPADHEEMHVAVRDIPALTGPSNWKRAFTMYLPGR
;
A
#
# COMPACT_ATOMS: atom_id res chain seq x y z
N MET A 1 -48.13 -19.27 32.58
CA MET A 1 -47.52 -19.39 31.24
C MET A 1 -46.27 -18.53 31.23
N SER A 2 -45.09 -19.15 31.28
CA SER A 2 -43.80 -18.46 31.29
C SER A 2 -43.29 -18.36 29.85
N SER A 3 -43.25 -17.15 29.30
CA SER A 3 -42.61 -16.85 28.02
C SER A 3 -41.11 -16.69 28.25
N GLY A 4 -40.33 -17.72 27.93
CA GLY A 4 -38.86 -17.63 27.93
C GLY A 4 -38.37 -16.66 26.85
N PRO A 5 -37.20 -16.01 27.04
CA PRO A 5 -36.64 -15.14 26.01
C PRO A 5 -36.25 -16.00 24.81
N THR A 6 -36.83 -15.69 23.65
CA THR A 6 -36.39 -16.21 22.36
C THR A 6 -34.94 -15.78 22.14
N ALA A 7 -34.01 -16.71 22.38
CA ALA A 7 -32.65 -16.58 21.92
C ALA A 7 -32.70 -16.47 20.39
N PHE A 8 -32.46 -15.28 19.86
CA PHE A 8 -32.15 -15.12 18.44
C PHE A 8 -30.90 -15.97 18.19
N ALA A 9 -31.08 -17.13 17.55
CA ALA A 9 -29.96 -17.93 17.10
C ALA A 9 -29.08 -17.02 16.22
N ALA A 10 -27.86 -16.74 16.69
CA ALA A 10 -26.93 -15.94 15.92
C ALA A 10 -26.81 -16.54 14.52
N ALA A 11 -27.05 -15.74 13.49
CA ALA A 11 -26.95 -16.20 12.12
C ALA A 11 -25.58 -16.87 11.91
N PRO A 12 -25.47 -17.97 11.16
CA PRO A 12 -24.20 -18.70 10.97
C PRO A 12 -23.02 -17.80 10.56
N GLY A 13 -23.31 -16.72 9.83
CA GLY A 13 -22.32 -15.71 9.44
C GLY A 13 -21.77 -14.87 10.61
N ALA A 14 -22.57 -14.57 11.62
CA ALA A 14 -22.13 -13.83 12.81
C ALA A 14 -21.19 -14.68 13.68
N ALA A 15 -21.47 -15.98 13.82
CA ALA A 15 -20.60 -16.91 14.53
C ALA A 15 -19.26 -17.12 13.81
N TYR A 16 -19.27 -17.15 12.46
CA TYR A 16 -18.06 -17.24 11.66
C TYR A 16 -17.17 -16.01 11.80
N SER A 17 -17.72 -14.80 11.68
CA SER A 17 -16.94 -13.55 11.81
C SER A 17 -16.35 -13.34 13.20
N GLU A 18 -17.00 -13.87 14.24
CA GLU A 18 -16.51 -13.82 15.62
C GLU A 18 -15.44 -14.87 15.94
N SER A 19 -15.35 -15.94 15.13
CA SER A 19 -14.32 -16.96 15.30
C SER A 19 -12.91 -16.42 14.97
N MET A 20 -11.87 -17.01 15.58
CA MET A 20 -10.48 -16.64 15.27
C MET A 20 -10.16 -16.81 13.77
N LEU A 21 -10.72 -17.86 13.14
CA LEU A 21 -10.59 -18.08 11.70
C LEU A 21 -11.24 -16.94 10.89
N GLY A 22 -12.46 -16.54 11.24
CA GLY A 22 -13.14 -15.43 10.56
C GLY A 22 -12.38 -14.12 10.69
N ARG A 23 -11.84 -13.83 11.87
CA ARG A 23 -10.97 -12.66 12.12
C ARG A 23 -9.70 -12.71 11.28
N ALA A 24 -9.05 -13.88 11.16
CA ALA A 24 -7.87 -14.07 10.33
C ALA A 24 -8.19 -13.88 8.83
N VAL A 25 -9.33 -14.38 8.36
CA VAL A 25 -9.80 -14.19 6.99
C VAL A 25 -10.10 -12.71 6.71
N LEU A 26 -10.74 -12.01 7.64
CA LEU A 26 -11.00 -10.57 7.51
C LEU A 26 -9.70 -9.77 7.45
N PHE A 27 -8.73 -10.10 8.31
CA PHE A 27 -7.39 -9.50 8.26
C PHE A 27 -6.69 -9.75 6.92
N ALA A 28 -6.69 -11.00 6.43
CA ALA A 28 -6.13 -11.34 5.13
C ALA A 28 -6.86 -10.62 3.98
N GLY A 29 -8.18 -10.47 4.07
CA GLY A 29 -8.98 -9.66 3.15
C GLY A 29 -8.58 -8.19 3.17
N GLY A 30 -8.27 -7.64 4.35
CA GLY A 30 -7.73 -6.28 4.50
C GLY A 30 -6.36 -6.10 3.85
N LEU A 31 -5.46 -7.08 4.02
CA LEU A 31 -4.16 -7.09 3.30
C LEU A 31 -4.38 -7.10 1.78
N GLY A 32 -5.27 -7.95 1.29
CA GLY A 32 -5.64 -7.99 -0.13
C GLY A 32 -6.20 -6.65 -0.63
N ALA A 33 -7.13 -6.05 0.14
CA ALA A 33 -7.72 -4.76 -0.18
C ALA A 33 -6.66 -3.63 -0.23
N TRP A 34 -5.68 -3.66 0.67
CA TRP A 34 -4.56 -2.72 0.61
C TRP A 34 -3.81 -2.81 -0.72
N THR A 35 -3.50 -4.00 -1.24
CA THR A 35 -2.78 -4.10 -2.52
C THR A 35 -3.51 -3.43 -3.70
N LEU A 36 -4.85 -3.43 -3.67
CA LEU A 36 -5.65 -2.72 -4.65
C LEU A 36 -5.64 -1.21 -4.40
N LEU A 37 -5.75 -0.78 -3.14
CA LEU A 37 -5.67 0.64 -2.76
C LEU A 37 -4.31 1.22 -3.14
N GLU A 38 -3.22 0.51 -2.87
CA GLU A 38 -1.87 0.84 -3.32
C GLU A 38 -1.85 1.13 -4.82
N TYR A 39 -2.33 0.19 -5.64
CA TYR A 39 -2.38 0.35 -7.09
C TYR A 39 -3.16 1.61 -7.51
N VAL A 40 -4.34 1.83 -6.93
CA VAL A 40 -5.20 2.97 -7.27
C VAL A 40 -4.57 4.30 -6.84
N ILE A 41 -3.99 4.35 -5.64
CA ILE A 41 -3.38 5.56 -5.08
C ILE A 41 -2.09 5.90 -5.83
N HIS A 42 -1.16 4.94 -5.96
CA HIS A 42 0.12 5.12 -6.61
C HIS A 42 -0.02 5.33 -8.12
N GLY A 43 -1.02 4.72 -8.76
CA GLY A 43 -1.26 4.82 -10.20
C GLY A 43 -2.25 5.93 -10.58
N PRO A 44 -3.52 5.60 -10.88
CA PRO A 44 -4.50 6.55 -11.41
C PRO A 44 -4.65 7.85 -10.61
N LEU A 45 -4.70 7.78 -9.28
CA LEU A 45 -4.89 9.00 -8.47
C LEU A 45 -3.65 9.89 -8.48
N SER A 46 -2.45 9.33 -8.63
CA SER A 46 -1.20 10.10 -8.61
C SER A 46 -0.73 10.53 -10.00
N HIS A 47 -0.93 9.70 -11.04
CA HIS A 47 -0.45 10.00 -12.40
C HIS A 47 -1.53 10.47 -13.36
N ARG A 48 -2.76 9.95 -13.27
CA ARG A 48 -3.79 10.20 -14.30
C ARG A 48 -4.70 11.36 -13.97
N PHE A 49 -5.12 11.48 -12.71
CA PHE A 49 -6.12 12.44 -12.26
C PHE A 49 -5.51 13.58 -11.44
N ARG A 50 -6.17 14.75 -11.43
CA ARG A 50 -5.80 15.86 -10.55
C ARG A 50 -6.42 15.65 -9.17
N THR A 51 -5.69 14.99 -8.29
CA THR A 51 -6.12 14.67 -6.93
C THR A 51 -5.22 15.32 -5.89
N PHE A 52 -5.59 15.22 -4.62
CA PHE A 52 -4.76 15.68 -3.51
C PHE A 52 -3.55 14.78 -3.23
N VAL A 53 -3.49 13.54 -3.75
CA VAL A 53 -2.36 12.62 -3.57
C VAL A 53 -1.27 12.82 -4.63
N ARG A 54 -1.62 13.29 -5.83
CA ARG A 54 -0.66 13.54 -6.91
C ARG A 54 0.53 14.40 -6.49
N PRO A 55 0.34 15.54 -5.81
CA PRO A 55 1.49 16.30 -5.32
C PRO A 55 2.39 15.44 -4.40
N LEU A 56 1.80 14.68 -3.45
CA LEU A 56 2.56 13.86 -2.50
C LEU A 56 3.49 12.88 -3.23
N HIS A 57 2.99 12.29 -4.31
CA HIS A 57 3.75 11.39 -5.17
C HIS A 57 4.79 12.13 -6.03
N ASP A 58 4.44 13.29 -6.58
CA ASP A 58 5.36 14.13 -7.37
C ASP A 58 6.58 14.61 -6.55
N VAL A 59 6.44 14.75 -5.22
CA VAL A 59 7.59 15.02 -4.34
C VAL A 59 8.55 13.83 -4.33
N HIS A 60 8.02 12.61 -4.23
CA HIS A 60 8.84 11.40 -4.23
C HIS A 60 9.52 11.16 -5.59
N HIS A 61 8.83 11.39 -6.71
CA HIS A 61 9.45 11.31 -8.04
C HIS A 61 10.60 12.30 -8.25
N ARG A 62 10.54 13.48 -7.61
CA ARG A 62 11.61 14.48 -7.67
C ARG A 62 12.72 14.23 -6.67
N ASP A 63 12.36 13.72 -5.50
CA ASP A 63 13.29 13.35 -4.43
C ASP A 63 12.97 11.93 -3.92
N PRO A 64 13.65 10.91 -4.46
CA PRO A 64 13.46 9.52 -4.04
C PRO A 64 13.76 9.25 -2.57
N HIS A 65 14.44 10.16 -1.83
CA HIS A 65 14.59 10.02 -0.37
C HIS A 65 13.28 10.26 0.39
N ALA A 66 12.29 10.89 -0.26
CA ALA A 66 10.97 11.18 0.26
C ALA A 66 10.00 10.00 0.17
N VAL A 67 10.45 8.80 0.55
CA VAL A 67 9.69 7.54 0.41
C VAL A 67 8.44 7.52 1.28
N PHE A 68 8.53 7.99 2.52
CA PHE A 68 7.45 7.83 3.50
C PHE A 68 6.34 8.85 3.31
N THR A 69 5.11 8.35 3.19
CA THR A 69 3.91 9.18 3.01
C THR A 69 3.15 9.35 4.33
N ALA A 70 3.77 9.93 5.36
CA ALA A 70 3.19 9.97 6.71
C ALA A 70 1.80 10.64 6.81
N ARG A 71 1.45 11.55 5.88
CA ARG A 71 0.09 12.12 5.83
C ARG A 71 -0.98 11.12 5.37
N ALA A 72 -0.61 10.11 4.57
CA ALA A 72 -1.52 9.03 4.20
C ALA A 72 -1.86 8.11 5.39
N TRP A 73 -1.06 8.12 6.46
CA TRP A 73 -1.36 7.40 7.70
C TRP A 73 -2.52 8.01 8.49
N LEU A 74 -2.70 9.33 8.43
CA LEU A 74 -3.65 10.02 9.30
C LEU A 74 -5.11 9.55 9.07
N PRO A 75 -5.61 9.42 7.83
CA PRO A 75 -6.96 8.91 7.60
C PRO A 75 -7.12 7.44 8.02
N LEU A 76 -6.14 6.57 7.69
CA LEU A 76 -6.19 5.15 8.07
C LEU A 76 -6.22 4.96 9.58
N LEU A 77 -5.36 5.71 10.30
CA LEU A 77 -5.31 5.68 11.76
C LEU A 77 -6.60 6.21 12.37
N ALA A 78 -7.12 7.35 11.89
CA ALA A 78 -8.34 7.94 12.40
C ALA A 78 -9.55 7.00 12.24
N ILE A 79 -9.71 6.37 11.07
CA ILE A 79 -10.79 5.40 10.82
C ILE A 79 -10.63 4.17 11.72
N THR A 80 -9.42 3.64 11.85
CA THR A 80 -9.15 2.47 12.69
C THR A 80 -9.44 2.75 14.16
N LEU A 81 -9.00 3.90 14.68
CA LEU A 81 -9.26 4.32 16.06
C LEU A 81 -10.75 4.59 16.31
N ALA A 82 -11.44 5.24 15.36
CA ALA A 82 -12.88 5.46 15.46
C ALA A 82 -13.65 4.13 15.54
N LEU A 83 -13.27 3.15 14.70
CA LEU A 83 -13.87 1.82 14.75
C LEU A 83 -13.63 1.13 16.10
N ILE A 84 -12.40 1.17 16.61
CA ILE A 84 -12.09 0.61 17.93
C ILE A 84 -12.88 1.32 19.03
N MET A 85 -12.99 2.65 18.98
CA MET A 85 -13.65 3.45 20.01
C MET A 85 -15.17 3.25 20.03
N PHE A 86 -15.82 3.19 18.86
CA PHE A 86 -17.28 3.10 18.76
C PHE A 86 -17.81 1.67 18.64
N SER A 87 -16.99 0.71 18.21
CA SER A 87 -17.41 -0.68 17.98
C SER A 87 -16.51 -1.73 18.63
N GLY A 88 -15.42 -1.33 19.30
CA GLY A 88 -14.46 -2.25 19.90
C GLY A 88 -13.71 -3.08 18.85
N PHE A 89 -13.31 -4.29 19.24
CA PHE A 89 -12.69 -5.29 18.34
C PHE A 89 -13.74 -6.12 17.61
N HIS A 90 -14.78 -5.46 17.08
CA HIS A 90 -15.74 -6.07 16.18
C HIS A 90 -15.01 -6.68 14.96
N PRO A 91 -15.53 -7.73 14.30
CA PRO A 91 -14.85 -8.39 13.17
C PRO A 91 -14.37 -7.43 12.07
N ALA A 92 -15.12 -6.37 11.79
CA ALA A 92 -14.73 -5.32 10.85
C ALA A 92 -13.39 -4.64 11.20
N THR A 93 -13.07 -4.50 12.49
CA THR A 93 -11.79 -3.94 12.96
C THR A 93 -10.60 -4.76 12.46
N PHE A 94 -10.71 -6.09 12.37
CA PHE A 94 -9.63 -6.95 11.87
C PHE A 94 -9.34 -6.73 10.37
N PHE A 95 -10.38 -6.45 9.57
CA PHE A 95 -10.19 -6.04 8.18
C PHE A 95 -9.39 -4.74 8.08
N PHE A 96 -9.75 -3.70 8.86
CA PHE A 96 -8.99 -2.45 8.86
C PHE A 96 -7.57 -2.60 9.40
N LEU A 97 -7.35 -3.44 10.40
CA LEU A 97 -6.01 -3.82 10.84
C LEU A 97 -5.20 -4.48 9.71
N GLY A 98 -5.84 -5.30 8.87
CA GLY A 98 -5.25 -5.84 7.66
C GLY A 98 -4.86 -4.75 6.65
N VAL A 99 -5.74 -3.77 6.42
CA VAL A 99 -5.45 -2.62 5.53
C VAL A 99 -4.24 -1.82 6.06
N VAL A 100 -4.22 -1.52 7.36
CA VAL A 100 -3.09 -0.83 8.01
C VAL A 100 -1.81 -1.66 7.90
N GLY A 101 -1.88 -2.97 8.18
CA GLY A 101 -0.74 -3.87 8.05
C GLY A 101 -0.18 -3.91 6.62
N GLY A 102 -1.06 -3.92 5.62
CA GLY A 102 -0.68 -3.84 4.21
C GLY A 102 0.05 -2.55 3.91
N PHE A 103 -0.45 -1.42 4.40
CA PHE A 103 0.20 -0.12 4.23
C PHE A 103 1.59 -0.03 4.87
N VAL A 104 1.73 -0.52 6.11
CA VAL A 104 3.05 -0.60 6.76
C VAL A 104 4.01 -1.45 5.92
N GLY A 105 3.52 -2.59 5.42
CA GLY A 105 4.27 -3.48 4.53
C GLY A 105 4.70 -2.78 3.24
N TYR A 106 3.80 -2.01 2.62
CA TYR A 106 4.08 -1.19 1.45
C TYR A 106 5.21 -0.18 1.73
N GLU A 107 5.11 0.60 2.81
CA GLU A 107 6.13 1.59 3.17
C GLU A 107 7.50 0.92 3.41
N ALA A 108 7.51 -0.25 4.05
CA ALA A 108 8.73 -1.03 4.24
C ALA A 108 9.32 -1.53 2.92
N VAL A 109 8.49 -2.10 2.03
CA VAL A 109 8.94 -2.58 0.71
C VAL A 109 9.46 -1.42 -0.13
N HIS A 110 8.73 -0.31 -0.17
CA HIS A 110 9.09 0.90 -0.91
C HIS A 110 10.43 1.48 -0.41
N TYR A 111 10.63 1.55 0.90
CA TYR A 111 11.90 1.96 1.50
C TYR A 111 13.03 1.02 1.10
N ARG A 112 12.82 -0.30 1.19
CA ARG A 112 13.84 -1.29 0.81
C ARG A 112 14.23 -1.18 -0.65
N ILE A 113 13.25 -0.99 -1.54
CA ILE A 113 13.46 -0.81 -2.98
C ILE A 113 14.44 0.32 -3.25
N HIS A 114 14.34 1.45 -2.56
CA HIS A 114 15.22 2.60 -2.76
C HIS A 114 16.56 2.50 -2.00
N PHE A 115 16.52 2.11 -0.73
CA PHE A 115 17.65 2.25 0.21
C PHE A 115 18.48 0.98 0.43
N VAL A 116 18.01 -0.19 0.01
CA VAL A 116 18.65 -1.46 0.37
C VAL A 116 18.98 -2.27 -0.87
N HIS A 117 20.15 -2.91 -0.87
CA HIS A 117 20.51 -3.89 -1.89
C HIS A 117 19.56 -5.10 -1.81
N PRO A 118 18.95 -5.52 -2.93
CA PRO A 118 18.00 -6.61 -2.93
C PRO A 118 18.69 -7.92 -2.52
N ARG A 119 18.03 -8.70 -1.66
CA ARG A 119 18.58 -9.93 -1.06
C ARG A 119 18.20 -11.20 -1.83
N ASN A 120 17.19 -11.12 -2.68
CA ASN A 120 16.64 -12.24 -3.41
C ASN A 120 15.99 -11.77 -4.73
N GLN A 121 15.64 -12.73 -5.58
CA GLN A 121 15.08 -12.43 -6.91
C GLN A 121 13.76 -11.66 -6.86
N LEU A 122 12.95 -11.84 -5.81
CA LEU A 122 11.70 -11.10 -5.66
C LEU A 122 11.99 -9.61 -5.40
N GLU A 123 12.88 -9.30 -4.46
CA GLU A 123 13.30 -7.92 -4.18
C GLU A 123 13.97 -7.29 -5.41
N THR A 124 14.80 -8.03 -6.14
CA THR A 124 15.41 -7.56 -7.39
C THR A 124 14.35 -7.20 -8.43
N ARG A 125 13.34 -8.04 -8.63
CA ARG A 125 12.24 -7.78 -9.57
C ARG A 125 11.43 -6.56 -9.16
N LEU A 126 11.04 -6.45 -7.90
CA LEU A 126 10.28 -5.28 -7.40
C LEU A 126 11.10 -4.00 -7.54
N ARG A 127 12.41 -4.05 -7.25
CA ARG A 127 13.31 -2.91 -7.43
C ARG A 127 13.39 -2.46 -8.89
N ILE A 128 13.66 -3.39 -9.82
CA ILE A 128 13.73 -3.06 -11.26
C ILE A 128 12.43 -2.41 -11.73
N ARG A 129 11.30 -3.00 -11.37
CA ARG A 129 9.97 -2.50 -11.74
C ARG A 129 9.74 -1.08 -11.23
N HIS A 130 9.94 -0.85 -9.95
CA HIS A 130 9.67 0.45 -9.35
C HIS A 130 10.66 1.53 -9.81
N LEU A 131 11.94 1.19 -10.01
CA LEU A 131 12.89 2.14 -10.59
C LEU A 131 12.55 2.45 -12.07
N ALA A 132 12.04 1.48 -12.82
CA ALA A 132 11.59 1.71 -14.19
C ALA A 132 10.38 2.65 -14.22
N HIS A 133 9.46 2.51 -13.26
CA HIS A 133 8.38 3.46 -13.05
C HIS A 133 8.91 4.90 -12.82
N HIS A 134 9.94 5.07 -11.99
CA HIS A 134 10.54 6.39 -11.77
C HIS A 134 11.22 6.99 -13.00
N THR A 135 11.72 6.16 -13.91
CA THR A 135 12.65 6.59 -14.97
C THR A 135 12.04 6.55 -16.36
N CYS A 136 11.72 5.36 -16.88
CA CYS A 136 11.32 5.16 -18.27
C CYS A 136 9.84 4.83 -18.48
N ARG A 137 9.11 4.43 -17.42
CA ARG A 137 7.70 4.01 -17.48
C ARG A 137 6.82 4.70 -16.40
N PRO A 138 6.82 6.04 -16.28
CA PRO A 138 6.10 6.76 -15.21
C PRO A 138 4.57 6.64 -15.26
N ASN A 139 4.00 6.23 -16.39
CA ASN A 139 2.55 6.02 -16.53
C ASN A 139 2.16 4.53 -16.55
N ALA A 140 3.03 3.65 -16.06
CA ALA A 140 2.81 2.21 -15.94
C ALA A 140 3.49 1.66 -14.67
N ILE A 141 3.34 0.36 -14.38
CA ILE A 141 4.00 -0.31 -13.25
C ILE A 141 3.65 0.36 -11.91
N PHE A 142 2.36 0.46 -11.63
CA PHE A 142 1.87 1.13 -10.42
C PHE A 142 1.92 0.25 -9.18
N GLY A 143 2.05 -1.07 -9.32
CA GLY A 143 2.24 -1.97 -8.19
C GLY A 143 3.68 -1.93 -7.65
N VAL A 144 3.84 -1.50 -6.40
CA VAL A 144 5.13 -1.44 -5.69
C VAL A 144 5.40 -2.76 -4.94
N THR A 145 4.39 -3.32 -4.30
CA THR A 145 4.49 -4.59 -3.57
C THR A 145 4.27 -5.81 -4.45
N SER A 146 3.50 -5.66 -5.53
CA SER A 146 3.16 -6.75 -6.44
C SER A 146 2.72 -6.26 -7.82
N PRO A 147 3.08 -6.97 -8.91
CA PRO A 147 2.60 -6.70 -10.27
C PRO A 147 1.14 -7.13 -10.54
N LEU A 148 0.44 -7.69 -9.55
CA LEU A 148 -0.88 -8.32 -9.77
C LEU A 148 -1.87 -7.36 -10.46
N TRP A 149 -2.05 -6.17 -9.90
CA TRP A 149 -3.02 -5.20 -10.43
C TRP A 149 -2.55 -4.55 -11.73
N ASP A 150 -1.24 -4.44 -11.96
CA ASP A 150 -0.71 -4.02 -13.26
C ASP A 150 -1.16 -4.95 -14.39
N ARG A 151 -1.16 -6.27 -14.14
CA ARG A 151 -1.64 -7.24 -15.13
C ARG A 151 -3.16 -7.20 -15.29
N VAL A 152 -3.90 -7.04 -14.20
CA VAL A 152 -5.37 -6.99 -14.22
C VAL A 152 -5.88 -5.77 -14.98
N PHE A 153 -5.24 -4.61 -14.79
CA PHE A 153 -5.69 -3.33 -15.37
C PHE A 153 -4.88 -2.88 -16.59
N GLY A 154 -3.93 -3.70 -17.07
CA GLY A 154 -3.20 -3.45 -18.31
C GLY A 154 -2.14 -2.35 -18.21
N THR A 155 -1.52 -2.17 -17.04
CA THR A 155 -0.36 -1.29 -16.82
C THR A 155 0.95 -2.05 -16.66
N GLU A 156 0.93 -3.35 -16.96
CA GLU A 156 2.12 -4.20 -17.09
C GLU A 156 2.76 -4.01 -18.48
N PRO A 157 4.06 -3.68 -18.57
CA PRO A 157 4.78 -3.62 -19.85
C PRO A 157 4.83 -4.97 -20.55
N ALA A 158 4.86 -4.94 -21.89
CA ALA A 158 4.98 -6.15 -22.69
C ALA A 158 6.32 -6.86 -22.40
N PRO A 159 6.41 -8.20 -22.56
CA PRO A 159 7.65 -8.93 -22.30
C PRO A 159 8.86 -8.40 -23.09
N ALA A 160 8.64 -7.87 -24.30
CA ALA A 160 9.69 -7.26 -25.12
C ALA A 160 10.30 -5.98 -24.50
N ASP A 161 9.55 -5.29 -23.62
CA ASP A 161 9.99 -4.07 -22.94
C ASP A 161 10.84 -4.36 -21.68
N HIS A 162 10.86 -5.60 -21.19
CA HIS A 162 11.47 -5.92 -19.90
C HIS A 162 12.99 -5.77 -19.92
N GLU A 163 13.63 -6.06 -21.06
CA GLU A 163 15.07 -5.87 -21.24
C GLU A 163 15.43 -4.38 -21.20
N GLU A 164 14.65 -3.53 -21.88
CA GLU A 164 14.83 -2.08 -21.87
C GLU A 164 14.73 -1.53 -20.43
N MET A 165 13.71 -1.95 -19.69
CA MET A 165 13.52 -1.57 -18.29
C MET A 165 14.71 -2.00 -17.42
N HIS A 166 15.19 -3.23 -17.60
CA HIS A 166 16.33 -3.74 -16.84
C HIS A 166 17.60 -2.94 -17.13
N VAL A 167 17.91 -2.69 -18.40
CA VAL A 167 19.05 -1.87 -18.83
C VAL A 167 18.97 -0.46 -18.26
N ALA A 168 17.78 0.15 -18.25
CA ALA A 168 17.59 1.51 -17.75
C ALA A 168 17.90 1.68 -16.26
N VAL A 169 17.79 0.62 -15.45
CA VAL A 169 17.82 0.73 -13.98
C VAL A 169 18.87 -0.10 -13.27
N ARG A 170 19.51 -1.06 -13.96
CA ARG A 170 20.47 -2.00 -13.34
C ARG A 170 21.64 -1.31 -12.66
N ASP A 171 22.03 -0.14 -13.15
CA ASP A 171 23.19 0.62 -12.69
C ASP A 171 22.81 1.71 -11.65
N ILE A 172 21.52 1.83 -11.29
CA ILE A 172 21.05 2.77 -10.27
C ILE A 172 21.36 2.19 -8.87
N PRO A 173 22.29 2.81 -8.10
CA PRO A 173 22.66 2.30 -6.78
C PRO A 173 21.54 2.49 -5.75
N ALA A 174 21.64 1.81 -4.61
CA ALA A 174 20.78 2.11 -3.47
C ALA A 174 21.08 3.52 -2.93
N LEU A 175 20.02 4.24 -2.52
CA LEU A 175 20.17 5.57 -1.92
C LEU A 175 20.99 5.49 -0.63
N THR A 176 21.83 6.50 -0.42
CA THR A 176 22.63 6.67 0.80
C THR A 176 22.07 7.82 1.64
N GLY A 177 22.48 7.95 2.90
CA GLY A 177 21.97 9.03 3.76
C GLY A 177 20.54 8.81 4.28
N PRO A 178 19.93 9.82 4.94
CA PRO A 178 18.64 9.67 5.59
C PRO A 178 17.48 9.73 4.59
N SER A 179 16.40 9.00 4.90
CA SER A 179 15.10 9.23 4.28
C SER A 179 14.33 10.35 5.00
N ASN A 180 13.17 10.70 4.47
CA ASN A 180 12.27 11.69 5.05
C ASN A 180 11.59 11.27 6.35
N TRP A 181 11.91 10.15 7.01
CA TRP A 181 11.18 9.67 8.20
C TRP A 181 11.01 10.76 9.29
N LYS A 182 12.05 11.58 9.54
CA LYS A 182 12.01 12.69 10.51
C LYS A 182 11.19 13.91 10.04
N ARG A 183 10.90 14.00 8.74
CA ARG A 183 10.21 15.13 8.08
C ARG A 183 8.95 14.70 7.35
N ALA A 184 8.50 13.46 7.54
CA ALA A 184 7.43 12.86 6.74
C ALA A 184 6.09 13.61 6.93
N PHE A 185 5.94 14.36 8.02
CA PHE A 185 4.79 15.23 8.30
C PHE A 185 4.95 16.68 7.83
N THR A 186 6.16 17.14 7.46
CA THR A 186 6.49 18.55 7.20
C THR A 186 6.94 18.87 5.77
N MET A 187 7.18 17.85 4.93
CA MET A 187 7.75 17.99 3.57
C MET A 187 6.82 18.65 2.51
N TYR A 188 5.81 19.41 2.95
CA TYR A 188 4.74 19.96 2.11
C TYR A 188 4.51 21.46 2.36
N LEU A 189 5.59 22.25 2.38
CA LEU A 189 5.49 23.70 2.24
C LEU A 189 5.88 24.06 0.80
N PRO A 190 4.92 24.39 -0.08
CA PRO A 190 5.25 25.01 -1.36
C PRO A 190 5.99 26.32 -1.08
N GLY A 191 7.21 26.47 -1.61
CA GLY A 191 7.95 27.75 -1.55
C GLY A 191 9.16 27.80 -0.62
N ARG A 192 9.84 26.68 -0.36
CA ARG A 192 11.25 26.71 0.08
C ARG A 192 12.11 25.86 -0.84
#